data_AF-A0A8T5PFW9-F1
#
_entry.id   AF-A0A8T5PFW9-F1
#
_cell.length_a   1.000
_cell.length_b   1.000
_cell.length_c   1.000
_cell.angle_alpha   90.00
_cell.angle_beta   90.00
_cell.angle_gamma   90.00
#
_symmetry.space_group_name_H-M   'P 1'
#
loop_
_entity.id
_entity.type
_entity.pdbx_description
1 polymer ?
#
loop_
_entity_poly.entity_id
_entity_poly.type
_entity_poly.pdbx_seq_one_letter_code
_entity_poly.pdbx_strand_id
1 'polypeptide(L)'
;MNKENENLLVRKIEDGTVIDHIERGKGMKIYKLLNLKEETCILLTNVESKKLGRKDILKIANKELLQKDIDKIALIAPNATINIIKDWKVVEKRKATLPNILVNIVSCPNRNCVTRMEKDVSTKFIVEKREPVKLRCFYCERVFEKEDFEELFT
;
A
#
# COMPACT_ATOMS: atom_id res chain seq x y z
N MET A 1 27.01 -28.31 3.26
CA MET A 1 26.26 -27.33 4.08
C MET A 1 25.92 -26.14 3.19
N ASN A 2 24.63 -25.95 2.90
CA ASN A 2 24.15 -24.99 1.91
C ASN A 2 24.39 -23.54 2.38
N LYS A 3 25.12 -22.77 1.57
CA LYS A 3 25.42 -21.33 1.74
C LYS A 3 24.19 -20.40 1.60
N GLU A 4 22.97 -20.92 1.61
CA GLU A 4 21.77 -20.15 1.26
C GLU A 4 21.17 -19.32 2.42
N ASN A 5 21.76 -19.40 3.62
CA ASN A 5 21.27 -18.68 4.81
C ASN A 5 22.10 -17.45 5.20
N GLU A 6 23.15 -17.10 4.46
CA GLU A 6 23.88 -15.85 4.70
C GLU A 6 23.03 -14.67 4.17
N ASN A 7 22.45 -13.92 5.11
CA ASN A 7 21.73 -12.63 4.95
C ASN A 7 20.18 -12.64 4.87
N LEU A 8 19.50 -13.61 5.49
CA LEU A 8 18.07 -13.48 5.77
C LEU A 8 17.84 -13.08 7.23
N LEU A 9 17.41 -11.84 7.46
CA LEU A 9 17.05 -11.35 8.80
C LEU A 9 15.89 -12.14 9.43
N VAL A 10 15.02 -12.72 8.60
CA VAL A 10 13.82 -13.45 8.99
C VAL A 10 13.48 -14.54 7.98
N ARG A 11 12.72 -15.54 8.41
CA ARG A 11 12.26 -16.65 7.55
C ARG A 11 11.54 -16.18 6.28
N LYS A 12 11.62 -17.02 5.24
CA LYS A 12 10.74 -16.91 4.06
C LYS A 12 9.31 -17.30 4.46
N ILE A 13 8.34 -16.84 3.68
CA ILE A 13 6.95 -17.31 3.76
C ILE A 13 6.72 -18.32 2.63
N GLU A 14 5.87 -19.30 2.87
CA GLU A 14 5.50 -20.34 1.89
C GLU A 14 4.47 -19.83 0.89
N ASP A 15 3.35 -19.32 1.40
CA ASP A 15 2.29 -18.68 0.63
C ASP A 15 1.96 -17.29 1.19
N GLY A 16 1.55 -16.36 0.32
CA GLY A 16 1.04 -15.04 0.69
C GLY A 16 1.62 -13.89 -0.13
N THR A 17 1.83 -12.74 0.50
CA THR A 17 2.29 -11.52 -0.18
C THR A 17 3.51 -10.89 0.49
N VAL A 18 4.48 -10.45 -0.31
CA VAL A 18 5.61 -9.62 0.13
C VAL A 18 5.55 -8.26 -0.54
N ILE A 19 5.35 -7.23 0.27
CA ILE A 19 5.45 -5.82 -0.12
C ILE A 19 6.89 -5.37 0.15
N ASP A 20 7.64 -5.12 -0.92
CA ASP A 20 9.04 -4.69 -0.88
C ASP A 20 9.18 -3.26 -1.43
N HIS A 21 10.32 -2.63 -1.18
CA HIS A 21 10.63 -1.25 -1.59
C HIS A 21 9.65 -0.22 -1.00
N ILE A 22 9.17 -0.47 0.23
CA ILE A 22 8.43 0.52 0.99
C ILE A 22 9.42 1.57 1.47
N GLU A 23 9.14 2.85 1.28
CA GLU A 23 9.98 3.92 1.83
C GLU A 23 10.06 3.80 3.36
N ARG A 24 11.25 4.08 3.92
CA ARG A 24 11.53 3.94 5.35
C ARG A 24 10.46 4.64 6.20
N GLY A 25 9.95 3.93 7.20
CA GLY A 25 8.98 4.44 8.17
C GLY A 25 7.51 4.31 7.73
N LYS A 26 7.23 3.84 6.50
CA LYS A 26 5.86 3.69 6.00
C LYS A 26 5.30 2.28 6.17
N GLY A 27 6.12 1.28 6.53
CA GLY A 27 5.67 -0.11 6.64
C GLY A 27 4.55 -0.32 7.66
N MET A 28 4.64 0.32 8.82
CA MET A 28 3.58 0.27 9.84
C MET A 28 2.29 0.95 9.40
N LYS A 29 2.39 2.03 8.60
CA LYS A 29 1.23 2.72 8.03
C LYS A 29 0.46 1.80 7.09
N ILE A 30 1.18 1.04 6.24
CA ILE A 30 0.59 0.03 5.36
C ILE A 30 -0.03 -1.12 6.17
N TYR A 31 0.63 -1.61 7.21
CA TYR A 31 0.09 -2.66 8.08
C TYR A 31 -1.28 -2.28 8.67
N LYS A 32 -1.40 -1.05 9.20
CA LYS A 32 -2.66 -0.52 9.76
C LYS A 32 -3.72 -0.33 8.66
N LEU A 33 -3.33 0.25 7.53
CA LEU A 33 -4.19 0.49 6.37
C LEU A 33 -4.89 -0.79 5.87
N LEU A 34 -4.15 -1.90 5.83
CA LEU A 34 -4.64 -3.19 5.35
C LEU A 34 -5.36 -4.00 6.45
N ASN A 35 -5.52 -3.45 7.66
CA ASN A 35 -6.16 -4.09 8.82
C ASN A 35 -5.63 -5.51 9.08
N LEU A 36 -4.31 -5.67 9.12
CA LEU A 36 -3.66 -7.00 9.20
C LEU A 36 -3.53 -7.56 10.63
N LYS A 37 -4.34 -7.06 11.58
CA LYS A 37 -4.23 -7.41 13.01
C LYS A 37 -4.44 -8.90 13.31
N GLU A 38 -5.24 -9.59 12.51
CA GLU A 38 -5.52 -11.03 12.64
C GLU A 38 -4.60 -11.88 11.75
N GLU A 39 -3.69 -11.26 10.99
CA GLU A 39 -2.88 -11.92 9.97
C GLU A 39 -1.46 -12.19 10.48
N THR A 40 -0.87 -13.33 10.11
CA THR A 40 0.53 -13.60 10.42
C THR A 40 1.43 -12.75 9.52
N CYS A 41 2.07 -11.74 10.12
CA CYS A 41 2.90 -10.77 9.41
C CYS A 41 4.33 -10.70 9.94
N ILE A 42 5.26 -10.31 9.08
CA ILE A 42 6.63 -9.93 9.44
C ILE A 42 6.93 -8.57 8.82
N LEU A 43 7.13 -7.56 9.67
CA LEU A 43 7.55 -6.23 9.25
C LEU A 43 9.03 -6.04 9.57
N LEU A 44 9.82 -5.79 8.54
CA LEU A 44 11.21 -5.37 8.64
C LEU A 44 11.25 -3.86 8.38
N THR A 45 11.79 -3.08 9.31
CA THR A 45 11.93 -1.63 9.14
C THR A 45 13.39 -1.22 8.99
N ASN A 46 13.64 -0.16 8.21
CA ASN A 46 14.96 0.44 8.06
C ASN A 46 16.09 -0.54 7.65
N VAL A 47 15.75 -1.55 6.86
CA VAL A 47 16.73 -2.51 6.32
C VAL A 47 17.47 -1.91 5.13
N GLU A 48 18.66 -2.43 4.84
CA GLU A 48 19.47 -1.94 3.72
C GLU A 48 18.77 -2.16 2.37
N SER A 49 18.88 -1.17 1.50
CA SER A 49 18.32 -1.19 0.17
C SER A 49 19.32 -0.63 -0.83
N LYS A 50 19.70 -1.42 -1.83
CA LYS A 50 20.55 -0.93 -2.93
C LYS A 50 19.90 0.23 -3.70
N LYS A 51 18.56 0.24 -3.79
CA LYS A 51 17.80 1.22 -4.58
C LYS A 51 17.40 2.47 -3.78
N LEU A 52 17.07 2.31 -2.50
CA LEU A 52 16.51 3.38 -1.65
C LEU A 52 17.45 3.80 -0.52
N GLY A 53 18.64 3.20 -0.40
CA GLY A 53 19.52 3.30 0.78
C GLY A 53 18.97 2.50 1.96
N ARG A 54 17.76 2.88 2.43
CA ARG A 54 17.01 2.19 3.48
C ARG A 54 15.56 1.98 3.05
N LYS A 55 14.96 0.86 3.45
CA LYS A 55 13.56 0.52 3.12
C LYS A 55 12.89 -0.23 4.26
N ASP A 56 11.57 -0.30 4.18
CA ASP A 56 10.78 -1.26 4.94
C ASP A 56 10.34 -2.41 4.00
N ILE A 57 10.04 -3.57 4.58
CA ILE A 57 9.48 -4.75 3.90
C ILE A 57 8.39 -5.34 4.77
N LEU A 58 7.21 -5.60 4.20
CA LEU A 58 6.10 -6.26 4.89
C LEU A 58 5.80 -7.60 4.21
N LYS A 59 5.94 -8.70 4.96
CA LYS A 59 5.51 -10.04 4.54
C LYS A 59 4.21 -10.40 5.24
N ILE A 60 3.25 -10.95 4.50
CA ILE A 60 1.92 -11.35 4.97
C ILE A 60 1.73 -12.81 4.56
N ALA A 61 1.62 -13.72 5.51
CA ALA A 61 1.43 -15.15 5.22
C ALA A 61 -0.02 -15.45 4.83
N ASN A 62 -0.22 -16.43 3.95
CA ASN A 62 -1.52 -16.99 3.55
C ASN A 62 -2.55 -15.97 3.04
N LYS A 63 -2.09 -14.81 2.57
CA LYS A 63 -2.94 -13.73 2.06
C LYS A 63 -2.40 -13.15 0.77
N GLU A 64 -3.19 -13.22 -0.29
CA GLU A 64 -2.97 -12.50 -1.53
C GLU A 64 -3.68 -11.14 -1.50
N LEU A 65 -2.99 -10.06 -1.85
CA LEU A 65 -3.60 -8.73 -1.90
C LEU A 65 -4.45 -8.54 -3.16
N LEU A 66 -5.64 -7.98 -2.97
CA LEU A 66 -6.54 -7.60 -4.06
C LEU A 66 -6.07 -6.28 -4.68
N GLN A 67 -6.52 -5.98 -5.90
CA GLN A 67 -6.14 -4.74 -6.58
C GLN A 67 -6.47 -3.48 -5.75
N LYS A 68 -7.63 -3.48 -5.07
CA LYS A 68 -8.02 -2.38 -4.17
C LYS A 68 -7.01 -2.14 -3.04
N ASP A 69 -6.39 -3.20 -2.52
CA ASP A 69 -5.40 -3.11 -1.45
C ASP A 69 -4.10 -2.52 -2.00
N ILE A 70 -3.72 -2.93 -3.22
CA ILE A 70 -2.58 -2.39 -3.96
C ILE A 70 -2.77 -0.90 -4.26
N ASP A 71 -3.97 -0.47 -4.65
CA ASP A 71 -4.28 0.93 -4.91
C ASP A 71 -4.18 1.78 -3.64
N LYS A 72 -4.63 1.25 -2.49
CA LYS A 72 -4.41 1.88 -1.18
C LYS A 72 -2.92 2.01 -0.84
N ILE A 73 -2.14 0.96 -1.09
CA ILE A 73 -0.68 0.98 -0.88
C ILE A 73 -0.03 2.04 -1.78
N ALA A 74 -0.47 2.16 -3.04
CA ALA A 74 0.11 3.10 -4.00
C ALA A 74 0.05 4.56 -3.53
N LEU A 75 -0.96 4.94 -2.75
CA LEU A 75 -1.04 6.27 -2.14
C LEU A 75 0.07 6.51 -1.10
N ILE A 76 0.43 5.48 -0.35
CA ILE A 76 1.43 5.57 0.73
C ILE A 76 2.84 5.37 0.17
N ALA A 77 3.04 4.34 -0.65
CA ALA A 77 4.30 3.88 -1.20
C ALA A 77 4.17 3.56 -2.70
N PRO A 78 4.13 4.58 -3.59
CA PRO A 78 3.89 4.42 -5.03
C PRO A 78 4.99 3.64 -5.77
N ASN A 79 6.14 3.45 -5.13
CA ASN A 79 7.28 2.72 -5.68
C ASN A 79 7.41 1.29 -5.13
N ALA A 80 6.47 0.87 -4.26
CA ALA A 80 6.49 -0.47 -3.68
C ALA A 80 6.23 -1.55 -4.73
N THR A 81 6.88 -2.70 -4.53
CA THR A 81 6.71 -3.90 -5.34
C THR A 81 5.95 -4.94 -4.54
N ILE A 82 4.89 -5.49 -5.11
CA ILE A 82 4.05 -6.53 -4.52
C ILE A 82 4.44 -7.85 -5.16
N ASN A 83 4.94 -8.80 -4.38
CA ASN A 83 5.28 -10.14 -4.85
C ASN A 83 4.27 -11.13 -4.26
N ILE A 84 3.57 -11.87 -5.11
CA ILE A 84 2.70 -12.97 -4.68
C ILE A 84 3.56 -14.23 -4.59
N ILE A 85 3.52 -14.88 -3.43
CA ILE A 85 4.30 -16.08 -3.13
C ILE A 85 3.37 -17.28 -3.08
N LYS A 86 3.72 -18.36 -3.80
CA LYS A 86 3.11 -19.69 -3.68
C LYS A 86 4.18 -20.76 -3.69
N ASP A 87 4.05 -21.78 -2.85
CA ASP A 87 5.01 -22.88 -2.75
C ASP A 87 6.47 -22.37 -2.68
N TRP A 88 6.72 -21.36 -1.83
CA TRP A 88 8.03 -20.71 -1.62
C TRP A 88 8.58 -19.92 -2.82
N LYS A 89 7.81 -19.76 -3.89
CA LYS A 89 8.23 -19.10 -5.13
C LYS A 89 7.42 -17.85 -5.40
N VAL A 90 8.08 -16.84 -5.98
CA VAL A 90 7.37 -15.67 -6.50
C VAL A 90 6.65 -16.08 -7.78
N VAL A 91 5.32 -16.16 -7.73
CA VAL A 91 4.48 -16.50 -8.88
C VAL A 91 4.02 -15.26 -9.65
N GLU A 92 3.97 -14.09 -9.00
CA GLU A 92 3.55 -12.85 -9.64
C GLU A 92 4.27 -11.64 -9.02
N LYS A 93 4.54 -10.62 -9.84
CA LYS A 93 5.06 -9.32 -9.42
C LYS A 93 4.17 -8.20 -9.93
N ARG A 94 3.62 -7.39 -9.02
CA ARG A 94 2.85 -6.18 -9.33
C ARG A 94 3.58 -4.96 -8.79
N LYS A 95 3.40 -3.81 -9.44
CA LYS A 95 3.83 -2.51 -8.89
C LYS A 95 2.65 -1.81 -8.25
N ALA A 96 2.86 -1.19 -7.10
CA ALA A 96 1.87 -0.33 -6.46
C ALA A 96 1.75 1.01 -7.20
N THR A 97 1.26 0.97 -8.45
CA THR A 97 1.14 2.15 -9.30
C THR A 97 -0.19 2.84 -9.05
N LEU A 98 -0.17 4.15 -8.85
CA LEU A 98 -1.39 4.90 -8.62
C LEU A 98 -2.23 4.98 -9.92
N PRO A 99 -3.47 4.47 -9.94
CA PRO A 99 -4.34 4.53 -11.12
C PRO A 99 -4.74 5.97 -11.46
N ASN A 100 -5.39 6.21 -12.60
CA ASN A 100 -5.89 7.55 -12.95
C ASN A 100 -7.11 7.96 -12.11
N ILE A 101 -7.88 6.97 -11.64
CA ILE A 101 -9.10 7.18 -10.87
C ILE A 101 -9.04 6.23 -9.67
N LEU A 102 -9.36 6.77 -8.49
CA LEU A 102 -9.49 6.02 -7.25
C LEU A 102 -10.97 5.99 -6.87
N VAL A 103 -11.51 4.80 -6.63
CA VAL A 103 -12.90 4.61 -6.21
C VAL A 103 -12.92 3.85 -4.89
N ASN A 104 -13.57 4.40 -3.86
CA ASN A 104 -13.65 3.78 -2.52
C ASN A 104 -12.28 3.38 -1.94
N ILE A 105 -11.27 4.24 -2.13
CA ILE A 105 -9.93 4.06 -1.56
C ILE A 105 -9.73 4.99 -0.36
N VAL A 106 -10.19 6.23 -0.48
CA VAL A 106 -10.10 7.29 0.54
C VAL A 106 -11.40 8.07 0.62
N SER A 107 -11.68 8.58 1.81
CA SER A 107 -12.77 9.49 2.10
C SER A 107 -12.40 10.92 1.75
N CYS A 108 -13.38 11.74 1.35
CA CYS A 108 -13.13 13.13 0.97
C CYS A 108 -12.80 14.01 2.19
N PRO A 109 -11.67 14.74 2.24
CA PRO A 109 -11.35 15.60 3.39
C PRO A 109 -12.36 16.74 3.61
N ASN A 110 -13.05 17.17 2.54
CA ASN A 110 -14.18 18.09 2.66
C ASN A 110 -15.38 17.41 3.33
N ARG A 111 -15.64 17.76 4.60
CA ARG A 111 -16.75 17.24 5.41
C ARG A 111 -18.13 17.53 4.81
N ASN A 112 -18.26 18.58 4.00
CA ASN A 112 -19.50 18.96 3.32
C ASN A 112 -19.67 18.29 1.93
N CYS A 113 -18.78 17.37 1.55
CA CYS A 113 -18.90 16.62 0.30
C CYS A 113 -20.07 15.64 0.38
N VAL A 114 -20.82 15.47 -0.72
CA VAL A 114 -21.95 14.51 -0.79
C VAL A 114 -21.55 13.09 -0.36
N THR A 115 -20.32 12.66 -0.69
CA THR A 115 -19.77 11.35 -0.30
C THR A 115 -19.54 11.18 1.22
N ARG A 116 -19.65 12.26 2.00
CA ARG A 116 -19.57 12.24 3.47
C ARG A 116 -20.96 12.24 4.12
N MET A 117 -21.95 12.80 3.43
CA MET A 117 -23.31 12.96 3.91
C MET A 117 -24.15 11.72 3.59
N GLU A 118 -23.97 11.14 2.40
CA GLU A 118 -24.76 10.03 1.88
C GLU A 118 -23.96 8.72 1.90
N LYS A 119 -24.48 7.68 2.55
CA LYS A 119 -23.80 6.37 2.69
C LYS A 119 -23.70 5.59 1.37
N ASP A 120 -24.63 5.82 0.45
CA ASP A 120 -24.72 5.08 -0.80
C ASP A 120 -23.91 5.71 -1.94
N VAL A 121 -23.18 6.81 -1.68
CA VAL A 121 -22.35 7.48 -2.67
C VAL A 121 -20.88 7.14 -2.45
N SER A 122 -20.37 6.29 -3.33
CA SER A 122 -18.95 5.90 -3.36
C SER A 122 -18.03 7.08 -3.63
N THR A 123 -16.88 7.13 -2.95
CA THR A 123 -15.89 8.18 -3.22
C THR A 123 -15.23 7.96 -4.56
N LYS A 124 -14.97 9.05 -5.28
CA LYS A 124 -14.27 9.03 -6.56
C LYS A 124 -13.28 10.19 -6.64
N PHE A 125 -12.01 9.88 -6.88
CA PHE A 125 -10.94 10.85 -7.04
C PHE A 125 -10.24 10.68 -8.38
N ILE A 126 -9.94 11.80 -9.03
CA ILE A 126 -9.10 11.86 -10.23
C ILE A 126 -7.68 12.18 -9.77
N VAL A 127 -6.71 11.40 -10.23
CA VAL A 127 -5.29 11.63 -9.98
C VAL A 127 -4.76 12.65 -10.97
N GLU A 128 -4.58 13.89 -10.52
CA GLU A 128 -4.04 14.97 -11.35
C GLU A 128 -2.52 14.90 -11.46
N LYS A 129 -1.87 14.56 -10.35
CA LYS A 129 -0.42 14.46 -10.24
C LYS A 129 -0.06 13.27 -9.37
N ARG A 130 1.01 12.56 -9.74
CA ARG A 130 1.52 11.38 -9.00
C ARG A 130 2.70 11.70 -8.09
N GLU A 131 3.41 12.80 -8.35
CA GLU A 131 4.58 13.21 -7.56
C GLU A 131 4.75 14.75 -7.59
N PRO A 132 4.46 15.47 -6.48
CA PRO A 132 3.70 14.99 -5.33
C PRO A 132 2.27 14.61 -5.73
N VAL A 133 1.64 13.70 -4.97
CA VAL A 133 0.29 13.21 -5.26
C VAL A 133 -0.72 14.35 -5.08
N LYS A 134 -1.53 14.61 -6.11
CA LYS A 134 -2.67 15.54 -6.07
C LYS A 134 -3.93 14.84 -6.56
N LEU A 135 -4.96 14.84 -5.73
CA LEU A 135 -6.22 14.16 -5.98
C LEU A 135 -7.36 15.17 -6.04
N ARG A 136 -8.09 15.22 -7.16
CA ARG A 136 -9.32 16.01 -7.28
C ARG A 136 -10.52 15.14 -6.94
N CYS A 137 -11.34 15.56 -5.99
CA CYS A 137 -12.62 14.91 -5.73
C CYS A 137 -13.55 15.09 -6.94
N PHE A 138 -14.14 14.01 -7.45
CA PHE A 138 -15.07 14.07 -8.58
C PHE A 138 -16.35 14.85 -8.25
N TYR A 139 -16.74 14.93 -6.96
CA TYR A 139 -18.01 15.51 -6.54
C TYR A 139 -17.89 16.97 -6.10
N CYS A 140 -16.98 17.29 -5.17
CA CYS A 140 -16.82 18.67 -4.70
C CYS A 140 -15.71 19.45 -5.43
N GLU A 141 -15.06 18.82 -6.41
CA GLU A 141 -14.00 19.37 -7.28
C GLU A 141 -12.76 19.94 -6.58
N ARG A 142 -12.71 19.89 -5.25
CA ARG A 142 -11.54 20.30 -4.48
C ARG A 142 -10.36 19.35 -4.73
N VAL A 143 -9.17 19.95 -4.79
CA VAL A 143 -7.90 19.25 -4.91
C VAL A 143 -7.28 19.12 -3.53
N PHE A 144 -6.78 17.92 -3.23
CA PHE A 144 -6.15 17.57 -1.97
C PHE A 144 -4.76 16.98 -2.23
N GLU A 145 -3.86 17.21 -1.30
CA GLU A 145 -2.53 16.62 -1.28
C GLU A 145 -2.53 15.33 -0.46
N LYS A 146 -1.44 14.58 -0.50
CA LYS A 146 -1.36 13.25 0.15
C LYS A 146 -1.63 13.33 1.65
N GLU A 147 -1.16 14.40 2.27
CA GLU A 147 -1.20 14.67 3.70
C GLU A 147 -2.64 14.88 4.18
N ASP A 148 -3.54 15.35 3.32
CA ASP A 148 -4.95 15.54 3.65
C ASP A 148 -5.69 14.22 3.90
N PHE A 149 -5.13 13.09 3.46
CA PHE A 149 -5.74 11.76 3.56
C PHE A 149 -5.14 10.89 4.67
N GLU A 150 -4.24 11.43 5.50
CA GLU A 150 -3.73 10.69 6.64
C GLU A 150 -4.90 10.33 7.55
N GLU A 151 -5.21 9.02 7.64
CA GLU A 151 -6.33 8.45 8.40
C GLU A 151 -7.71 8.46 7.73
N LEU A 152 -7.81 8.84 6.44
CA LEU A 152 -9.09 8.86 5.72
C LEU A 152 -9.30 7.68 4.77
N PHE A 153 -8.59 6.57 4.94
CA PHE A 153 -8.78 5.38 4.09
C PHE A 153 -10.12 4.69 4.41
N THR A 154 -10.84 4.26 3.38
CA THR A 154 -12.14 3.58 3.47
C THR A 154 -12.02 2.07 3.55
#